data_AF-A0A0Q0AEF5-F1
#
_entry.id   AF-A0A0Q0AEF5-F1
#
_cell.length_a   1.000
_cell.length_b   1.000
_cell.length_c   1.000
_cell.angle_alpha   90.00
_cell.angle_beta   90.00
_cell.angle_gamma   90.00
#
_symmetry.space_group_name_H-M   'P 1'
#
loop_
_entity.id
_entity.type
_entity.pdbx_description
1 polymer ?
#
loop_
_entity_poly.entity_id
_entity_poly.type
_entity_poly.pdbx_seq_one_letter_code
_entity_poly.pdbx_strand_id
1 'polypeptide(L)'
;MTGAGGCGTKEHARNSMDAVVIHLEQQLREAISRIHLPDSHSAARHAAKRLHEVAEHAPAFLAMLAEPWLEGPVSDRTQQLLADCARIHLYARILDDALDENLPVCRQNLLRAQPMFWQAVQRIAAKTSDTVAQEAEQLIQQTVFAVQADDLWRDPKHWGPKNHHLLLAPLLLSGNNAAYQACRNGLSNLIALVQAGDEWKQGDLADGRLQEALLAFVAQCLDTDQLTTLKQEGWPTAAERIIWNADRLIGVLSAPSGVSIP
;
A
#
# COMPACT_ATOMS: atom_id res chain seq x y z
N MET A 1 -24.11 -8.67 -35.92
CA MET A 1 -24.01 -9.56 -34.74
C MET A 1 -23.57 -8.71 -33.57
N THR A 2 -24.57 -8.20 -32.86
CA THR A 2 -24.48 -7.26 -31.74
C THR A 2 -24.17 -7.98 -30.45
N GLY A 3 -23.42 -7.30 -29.57
CA GLY A 3 -22.84 -7.83 -28.36
C GLY A 3 -23.83 -8.24 -27.27
N ALA A 4 -23.32 -9.15 -26.43
CA ALA A 4 -23.79 -9.47 -25.08
C ALA A 4 -22.65 -10.25 -24.41
N GLY A 5 -21.73 -9.55 -23.72
CA GLY A 5 -20.60 -10.22 -23.05
C GLY A 5 -19.97 -9.45 -21.89
N GLY A 6 -20.34 -8.18 -21.66
CA GLY A 6 -19.64 -7.32 -20.69
C GLY A 6 -20.23 -7.21 -19.29
N CYS A 7 -21.43 -7.74 -19.03
CA CYS A 7 -22.12 -7.56 -17.75
C CYS A 7 -21.75 -8.65 -16.72
N GLY A 8 -21.69 -9.91 -17.15
CA GLY A 8 -21.36 -11.03 -16.25
C GLY A 8 -19.90 -11.04 -15.79
N THR A 9 -18.94 -10.67 -16.64
CA THR A 9 -17.50 -10.72 -16.31
C THR A 9 -17.08 -9.69 -15.28
N LYS A 10 -17.63 -8.48 -15.35
CA LYS A 10 -17.34 -7.39 -14.39
C LYS A 10 -17.91 -7.67 -13.01
N GLU A 11 -19.12 -8.24 -12.94
CA GLU A 11 -19.76 -8.60 -11.67
C GLU A 11 -19.02 -9.74 -10.98
N HIS A 12 -18.54 -10.74 -11.73
CA HIS A 12 -17.71 -11.81 -11.19
C HIS A 12 -16.34 -11.31 -10.70
N ALA A 13 -15.67 -10.43 -11.45
CA ALA A 13 -14.39 -9.84 -11.04
C ALA A 13 -14.53 -9.00 -9.75
N ARG A 14 -15.61 -8.21 -9.64
CA ARG A 14 -15.91 -7.45 -8.42
C ARG A 14 -16.15 -8.35 -7.22
N ASN A 15 -16.97 -9.39 -7.38
CA ASN A 15 -17.22 -10.37 -6.31
C ASN A 15 -15.95 -11.13 -5.90
N SER A 16 -15.02 -11.35 -6.85
CA SER A 16 -13.72 -11.98 -6.63
C SER A 16 -12.79 -11.10 -5.79
N MET A 17 -12.69 -9.82 -6.14
CA MET A 17 -11.90 -8.84 -5.38
C MET A 17 -12.45 -8.65 -3.96
N ASP A 18 -13.77 -8.51 -3.80
CA ASP A 18 -14.40 -8.34 -2.47
C ASP A 18 -14.13 -9.56 -1.57
N ALA A 19 -14.18 -10.78 -2.12
CA ALA A 19 -13.85 -12.00 -1.38
C ALA A 19 -12.38 -12.03 -0.93
N VAL A 20 -11.45 -11.60 -1.78
CA VAL A 20 -10.03 -11.48 -1.42
C VAL A 20 -9.83 -10.44 -0.32
N VAL A 21 -10.47 -9.28 -0.42
CA VAL A 21 -10.39 -8.22 0.59
C VAL A 21 -10.86 -8.72 1.96
N ILE A 22 -12.04 -9.35 2.03
CA ILE A 22 -12.59 -9.90 3.27
C ILE A 22 -11.66 -10.97 3.86
N HIS A 23 -11.13 -11.86 3.01
CA HIS A 23 -10.22 -12.90 3.45
C HIS A 23 -8.91 -12.33 4.04
N LEU A 24 -8.30 -11.36 3.35
CA LEU A 24 -7.09 -10.70 3.80
C LEU A 24 -7.31 -9.93 5.11
N GLU A 25 -8.42 -9.20 5.22
CA GLU A 25 -8.81 -8.51 6.46
C GLU A 25 -8.90 -9.50 7.63
N GLN A 26 -9.61 -10.62 7.45
CA GLN A 26 -9.73 -11.65 8.48
C GLN A 26 -8.35 -12.20 8.88
N GLN A 27 -7.50 -12.53 7.90
CA GLN A 27 -6.15 -13.04 8.14
C GLN A 27 -5.29 -12.04 8.94
N LEU A 28 -5.39 -10.74 8.64
CA LEU A 28 -4.69 -9.70 9.38
C LEU A 28 -5.25 -9.54 10.80
N ARG A 29 -6.57 -9.56 10.98
CA ARG A 29 -7.20 -9.52 12.31
C ARG A 29 -6.76 -10.70 13.19
N GLU A 30 -6.69 -11.90 12.62
CA GLU A 30 -6.19 -13.10 13.29
C GLU A 30 -4.68 -13.04 13.60
N ALA A 31 -3.88 -12.38 12.76
CA ALA A 31 -2.48 -12.12 13.06
C ALA A 31 -2.35 -11.12 14.23
N ILE A 32 -3.10 -10.02 14.18
CA ILE A 32 -3.08 -8.98 15.20
C ILE A 32 -3.50 -9.53 16.57
N SER A 33 -4.53 -10.38 16.65
CA SER A 33 -4.96 -10.97 17.92
C SER A 33 -3.91 -11.87 18.59
N ARG A 34 -2.97 -12.41 17.81
CA ARG A 34 -1.82 -13.18 18.32
C ARG A 34 -0.63 -12.31 18.72
N ILE A 35 -0.52 -11.13 18.11
CA ILE A 35 0.59 -10.19 18.32
C ILE A 35 0.29 -9.23 19.47
N HIS A 36 -0.88 -8.61 19.44
CA HIS A 36 -1.29 -7.61 20.41
C HIS A 36 -2.03 -8.25 21.58
N LEU A 37 -1.48 -8.14 22.78
CA LEU A 37 -2.16 -8.57 24.00
C LEU A 37 -3.01 -7.42 24.55
N PRO A 38 -4.31 -7.65 24.85
CA PRO A 38 -5.17 -6.62 25.39
C PRO A 38 -4.63 -6.05 26.70
N ASP A 39 -4.60 -4.72 26.79
CA ASP A 39 -4.21 -4.00 27.99
C ASP A 39 -5.05 -2.71 28.11
N SER A 40 -5.42 -2.40 29.35
CA SER A 40 -6.22 -1.23 29.74
C SER A 40 -5.45 0.09 29.75
N HIS A 41 -4.14 0.08 29.50
CA HIS A 41 -3.36 1.29 29.33
C HIS A 41 -3.66 2.01 27.99
N SER A 42 -3.65 3.34 28.00
CA SER A 42 -3.96 4.17 26.81
C SER A 42 -3.03 3.89 25.64
N ALA A 43 -1.73 3.74 25.90
CA ALA A 43 -0.72 3.38 24.90
C ALA A 43 -1.03 2.05 24.20
N ALA A 44 -1.47 1.04 24.97
CA ALA A 44 -1.82 -0.25 24.40
C ALA A 44 -3.07 -0.17 23.52
N ARG A 45 -4.11 0.54 23.96
CA ARG A 45 -5.29 0.79 23.11
C ARG A 45 -4.94 1.54 21.84
N HIS A 46 -4.05 2.54 21.92
CA HIS A 46 -3.61 3.30 20.75
C HIS A 46 -2.84 2.40 19.77
N ALA A 47 -1.89 1.59 20.25
CA ALA A 47 -1.18 0.62 19.43
C ALA A 47 -2.14 -0.39 18.77
N ALA A 48 -3.12 -0.92 19.53
CA ALA A 48 -4.14 -1.82 18.97
C ALA A 48 -4.93 -1.15 17.83
N LYS A 49 -5.33 0.11 18.02
CA LYS A 49 -6.11 0.86 17.04
C LYS A 49 -5.34 0.99 15.72
N ARG A 50 -4.06 1.39 15.76
CA ARG A 50 -3.21 1.51 14.57
C ARG A 50 -3.10 0.19 13.80
N LEU A 51 -2.92 -0.93 14.51
CA LEU A 51 -2.87 -2.24 13.85
C LEU A 51 -4.22 -2.63 13.23
N HIS A 52 -5.33 -2.31 13.88
CA HIS A 52 -6.65 -2.56 13.32
C HIS A 52 -6.96 -1.69 12.10
N GLU A 53 -6.50 -0.44 12.07
CA GLU A 53 -6.58 0.43 10.88
C GLU A 53 -5.82 -0.19 9.68
N VAL A 54 -4.67 -0.82 9.91
CA VAL A 54 -3.97 -1.59 8.86
C VAL A 54 -4.84 -2.73 8.34
N ALA A 55 -5.43 -3.52 9.24
CA ALA A 55 -6.28 -4.64 8.83
C ALA A 55 -7.53 -4.20 8.08
N GLU A 56 -8.05 -3.01 8.38
CA GLU A 56 -9.23 -2.44 7.73
C GLU A 56 -8.92 -1.87 6.34
N HIS A 57 -7.78 -1.20 6.16
CA HIS A 57 -7.51 -0.43 4.94
C HIS A 57 -6.52 -1.08 3.97
N ALA A 58 -5.49 -1.77 4.47
CA ALA A 58 -4.46 -2.37 3.61
C ALA A 58 -4.99 -3.45 2.65
N PRO A 59 -5.96 -4.32 3.01
CA PRO A 59 -6.49 -5.34 2.10
C PRO A 59 -7.02 -4.80 0.78
N ALA A 60 -7.85 -3.75 0.83
CA ALA A 60 -8.43 -3.14 -0.37
C ALA A 60 -7.34 -2.51 -1.26
N PHE A 61 -6.33 -1.90 -0.63
CA PHE A 61 -5.22 -1.30 -1.36
C PHE A 61 -4.33 -2.37 -2.02
N LEU A 62 -4.00 -3.46 -1.32
CA LEU A 62 -3.26 -4.58 -1.88
C LEU A 62 -4.01 -5.27 -3.01
N ALA A 63 -5.33 -5.43 -2.88
CA ALA A 63 -6.16 -5.96 -3.94
C ALA A 63 -6.14 -5.07 -5.19
N MET A 64 -6.15 -3.74 -5.01
CA MET A 64 -6.02 -2.78 -6.12
C MET A 64 -4.65 -2.89 -6.81
N LEU A 65 -3.56 -3.05 -6.05
CA LEU A 65 -2.22 -3.25 -6.64
C LEU A 65 -2.11 -4.59 -7.39
N ALA A 66 -2.95 -5.57 -7.06
CA ALA A 66 -2.99 -6.90 -7.66
C ALA A 66 -4.11 -7.07 -8.71
N GLU A 67 -4.79 -5.99 -9.09
CA GLU A 67 -5.97 -5.99 -9.95
C GLU A 67 -5.88 -6.92 -11.18
N PRO A 68 -4.79 -6.94 -11.99
CA PRO A 68 -4.69 -7.80 -13.17
C PRO A 68 -4.83 -9.31 -12.88
N TRP A 69 -4.54 -9.74 -11.65
CA TRP A 69 -4.58 -11.16 -11.25
C TRP A 69 -5.85 -11.53 -10.47
N LEU A 70 -6.77 -10.58 -10.30
CA LEU A 70 -8.05 -10.77 -9.62
C LEU A 70 -9.23 -10.83 -10.61
N GLU A 71 -8.96 -10.64 -11.91
CA GLU A 71 -9.95 -10.84 -12.96
C GLU A 71 -10.28 -12.33 -13.14
N GLY A 72 -11.38 -12.78 -12.53
CA GLY A 72 -11.85 -14.17 -12.60
C GLY A 72 -11.52 -15.00 -11.35
N PRO A 73 -11.52 -16.34 -11.45
CA PRO A 73 -11.24 -17.21 -10.31
C PRO A 73 -9.83 -17.03 -9.77
N VAL A 74 -9.69 -16.55 -8.53
CA VAL A 74 -8.38 -16.34 -7.90
C VAL A 74 -7.79 -17.67 -7.45
N SER A 75 -6.61 -18.01 -7.97
CA SER A 75 -5.89 -19.22 -7.56
C SER A 75 -5.46 -19.19 -6.09
N ASP A 76 -5.39 -20.35 -5.45
CA ASP A 76 -4.85 -20.48 -4.08
C ASP A 76 -3.44 -19.89 -3.96
N ARG A 77 -2.64 -20.00 -5.02
CA ARG A 77 -1.30 -19.41 -5.07
C ARG A 77 -1.36 -17.88 -4.96
N THR A 78 -2.25 -17.25 -5.73
CA THR A 78 -2.46 -15.79 -5.71
C THR A 78 -2.96 -15.34 -4.35
N GLN A 79 -3.96 -16.02 -3.78
CA GLN A 79 -4.50 -15.70 -2.46
C GLN A 79 -3.42 -15.81 -1.37
N GLN A 80 -2.64 -16.89 -1.37
CA GLN A 80 -1.57 -17.10 -0.39
C GLN A 80 -0.47 -16.04 -0.52
N LEU A 81 -0.09 -15.68 -1.75
CA LEU A 81 0.92 -14.65 -1.99
C LEU A 81 0.46 -13.28 -1.51
N LEU A 82 -0.79 -12.90 -1.78
CA LEU A 82 -1.38 -11.66 -1.25
C LEU A 82 -1.44 -11.66 0.27
N ALA A 83 -1.79 -12.78 0.90
CA ALA A 83 -1.79 -12.93 2.35
C ALA A 83 -0.37 -12.77 2.93
N ASP A 84 0.65 -13.31 2.27
CA ASP A 84 2.04 -13.16 2.70
C ASP A 84 2.56 -11.73 2.52
N CYS A 85 2.22 -11.05 1.42
CA CYS A 85 2.51 -9.62 1.23
C CYS A 85 1.80 -8.74 2.28
N ALA A 86 0.54 -9.04 2.61
CA ALA A 86 -0.22 -8.33 3.65
C ALA A 86 0.43 -8.48 5.03
N ARG A 87 0.93 -9.67 5.36
CA ARG A 87 1.68 -9.92 6.61
C ARG A 87 3.01 -9.17 6.65
N ILE A 88 3.72 -9.08 5.53
CA ILE A 88 4.94 -8.27 5.42
C ILE A 88 4.61 -6.79 5.65
N HIS A 89 3.52 -6.29 5.05
CA HIS A 89 3.08 -4.91 5.27
C HIS A 89 2.70 -4.64 6.73
N LEU A 90 1.94 -5.54 7.37
CA LEU A 90 1.63 -5.46 8.79
C LEU A 90 2.91 -5.44 9.65
N TYR A 91 3.89 -6.29 9.32
CA TYR A 91 5.18 -6.29 10.03
C TYR A 91 5.94 -4.98 9.84
N ALA A 92 5.96 -4.41 8.63
CA ALA A 92 6.59 -3.11 8.36
C ALA A 92 5.96 -2.01 9.24
N ARG A 93 4.63 -1.97 9.37
CA ARG A 93 3.97 -1.02 10.27
C ARG A 93 4.28 -1.28 11.75
N ILE A 94 4.37 -2.54 12.18
CA ILE A 94 4.74 -2.86 13.57
C ILE A 94 6.18 -2.42 13.86
N LEU A 95 7.09 -2.57 12.90
CA LEU A 95 8.47 -2.11 13.01
C LEU A 95 8.53 -0.58 13.12
N ASP A 96 7.81 0.12 12.25
CA ASP A 96 7.65 1.57 12.24
C ASP A 96 7.14 2.08 13.60
N ASP A 97 6.01 1.53 14.10
CA ASP A 97 5.46 1.83 15.43
C ASP A 97 6.47 1.58 16.57
N ALA A 98 7.33 0.57 16.45
CA ALA A 98 8.33 0.25 17.47
C ALA A 98 9.53 1.21 17.47
N LEU A 99 9.88 1.75 16.30
CA LEU A 99 10.94 2.74 16.14
C LEU A 99 10.47 4.12 16.57
N ASP A 100 9.30 4.56 16.08
CA ASP A 100 8.79 5.91 16.27
C ASP A 100 8.29 6.16 17.70
N GLU A 101 7.40 5.28 18.18
CA GLU A 101 6.80 5.45 19.51
C GLU A 101 7.79 5.04 20.61
N ASN A 102 8.65 4.06 20.33
CA ASN A 102 9.58 3.47 21.28
C ASN A 102 8.93 3.09 22.63
N LEU A 103 7.67 2.65 22.59
CA LEU A 103 6.90 2.21 23.77
C LEU A 103 7.08 0.70 24.03
N PRO A 104 7.00 0.25 25.30
CA PRO A 104 7.10 -1.18 25.63
C PRO A 104 6.14 -2.07 24.84
N VAL A 105 4.90 -1.63 24.64
CA VAL A 105 3.89 -2.39 23.89
C VAL A 105 4.27 -2.56 22.41
N CYS A 106 4.80 -1.50 21.77
CA CYS A 106 5.22 -1.56 20.37
C CYS A 106 6.41 -2.50 20.19
N ARG A 107 7.41 -2.43 21.09
CA ARG A 107 8.55 -3.37 21.08
C ARG A 107 8.11 -4.81 21.29
N GLN A 108 7.15 -5.07 22.18
CA GLN A 108 6.60 -6.40 22.38
C GLN A 108 5.84 -6.91 21.15
N ASN A 109 5.04 -6.05 20.49
CA ASN A 109 4.36 -6.41 19.25
C ASN A 109 5.39 -6.79 18.17
N LEU A 110 6.48 -6.03 18.02
CA LEU A 110 7.56 -6.35 17.09
C LEU A 110 8.14 -7.76 17.34
N LEU A 111 8.49 -8.07 18.58
CA LEU A 111 9.01 -9.40 18.94
C LEU A 111 8.01 -10.52 18.63
N ARG A 112 6.72 -10.30 18.94
CA ARG A 112 5.65 -11.30 18.68
C ARG A 112 5.31 -11.44 17.20
N ALA A 113 5.58 -10.43 16.38
CA ALA A 113 5.32 -10.47 14.94
C ALA A 113 6.38 -11.23 14.14
N GLN A 114 7.57 -11.45 14.70
CA GLN A 114 8.68 -12.13 13.99
C GLN A 114 8.32 -13.50 13.42
N PRO A 115 7.61 -14.41 14.14
CA PRO A 115 7.24 -15.70 13.58
C PRO A 115 6.36 -15.59 12.33
N MET A 116 5.41 -14.65 12.33
CA MET A 116 4.55 -14.38 11.16
C MET A 116 5.38 -13.88 9.97
N PHE A 117 6.28 -12.93 10.22
CA PHE A 117 7.15 -12.35 9.20
C PHE A 117 8.04 -13.41 8.55
N TRP A 118 8.79 -14.18 9.36
CA TRP A 118 9.70 -15.21 8.86
C TRP A 118 8.96 -16.31 8.08
N GLN A 119 7.76 -16.70 8.52
CA GLN A 119 6.93 -17.65 7.78
C GLN A 119 6.48 -17.10 6.41
N ALA A 120 6.08 -15.84 6.34
CA ALA A 120 5.70 -15.20 5.07
C ALA A 120 6.88 -15.12 4.11
N VAL A 121 8.02 -14.64 4.58
CA VAL A 121 9.27 -14.55 3.80
C VAL A 121 9.69 -15.93 3.28
N GLN A 122 9.68 -16.96 4.13
CA GLN A 122 10.06 -18.32 3.73
C GLN A 122 9.13 -18.88 2.64
N ARG A 123 7.81 -18.69 2.76
CA ARG A 123 6.84 -19.15 1.75
C ARG A 123 7.00 -18.45 0.41
N ILE A 124 7.28 -17.15 0.44
CA ILE A 124 7.58 -16.38 -0.77
C ILE A 124 8.88 -16.90 -1.39
N ALA A 125 9.97 -16.94 -0.62
CA ALA A 125 11.29 -17.34 -1.11
C ALA A 125 11.29 -18.75 -1.73
N ALA A 126 10.55 -19.70 -1.16
CA ALA A 126 10.45 -21.06 -1.69
C ALA A 126 9.83 -21.17 -3.10
N LYS A 127 9.21 -20.09 -3.60
CA LYS A 127 8.44 -20.09 -4.86
C LYS A 127 8.86 -18.98 -5.82
N THR A 128 9.95 -18.28 -5.53
CA THR A 128 10.41 -17.10 -6.27
C THR A 128 11.71 -17.40 -6.98
N SER A 129 11.83 -16.97 -8.24
CA SER A 129 13.10 -17.10 -9.00
C SER A 129 14.15 -16.11 -8.51
N ASP A 130 15.42 -16.41 -8.75
CA ASP A 130 16.54 -15.54 -8.31
C ASP A 130 16.39 -14.10 -8.81
N THR A 131 15.99 -13.90 -10.07
CA THR A 131 15.77 -12.56 -10.64
C THR A 131 14.68 -11.79 -9.90
N VAL A 132 13.54 -12.43 -9.62
CA VAL A 132 12.44 -11.76 -8.91
C VAL A 132 12.81 -11.52 -7.44
N ALA A 133 13.60 -12.41 -6.83
CA ALA A 133 14.10 -12.24 -5.47
C ALA A 133 15.03 -11.02 -5.36
N GLN A 134 15.93 -10.82 -6.33
CA GLN A 134 16.80 -9.64 -6.40
C GLN A 134 16.02 -8.33 -6.51
N GLU A 135 14.98 -8.30 -7.35
CA GLU A 135 14.10 -7.13 -7.48
C GLU A 135 13.30 -6.85 -6.20
N ALA A 136 12.85 -7.90 -5.52
CA ALA A 136 12.17 -7.77 -4.23
C ALA A 136 13.11 -7.19 -3.17
N GLU A 137 14.36 -7.65 -3.11
CA GLU A 137 15.38 -7.08 -2.24
C GLU A 137 15.64 -5.61 -2.57
N GLN A 138 15.74 -5.26 -3.85
CA GLN A 138 15.95 -3.88 -4.28
C GLN A 138 14.79 -2.97 -3.86
N LEU A 139 13.53 -3.42 -3.98
CA LEU A 139 12.37 -2.65 -3.49
C LEU A 139 12.46 -2.38 -1.98
N ILE A 140 12.86 -3.39 -1.19
CA ILE A 140 13.04 -3.23 0.26
C ILE A 140 14.17 -2.25 0.58
N GLN A 141 15.30 -2.35 -0.13
CA GLN A 141 16.41 -1.41 0.05
C GLN A 141 15.99 0.03 -0.30
N GLN A 142 15.24 0.22 -1.39
CA GLN A 142 14.67 1.51 -1.75
C GLN A 142 13.76 2.08 -0.64
N THR A 143 12.94 1.24 -0.02
CA THR A 143 12.12 1.63 1.13
C THR A 143 12.97 2.11 2.30
N VAL A 144 13.99 1.36 2.70
CA VAL A 144 14.87 1.75 3.81
C VAL A 144 15.55 3.09 3.54
N PHE A 145 16.12 3.28 2.34
CA PHE A 145 16.77 4.55 2.00
C PHE A 145 15.80 5.73 1.92
N ALA A 146 14.58 5.50 1.44
CA ALA A 146 13.57 6.53 1.36
C ALA A 146 13.06 6.96 2.75
N VAL A 147 12.87 6.02 3.67
CA VAL A 147 12.52 6.32 5.07
C VAL A 147 13.60 7.18 5.70
N GLN A 148 14.86 6.76 5.60
CA GLN A 148 15.99 7.52 6.14
C GLN A 148 16.11 8.94 5.55
N ALA A 149 15.87 9.09 4.25
CA ALA A 149 15.93 10.39 3.60
C ALA A 149 14.75 11.30 4.00
N ASP A 150 13.55 10.74 4.10
CA ASP A 150 12.36 11.50 4.45
C ASP A 150 12.37 11.96 5.92
N ASP A 151 12.87 11.13 6.85
CA ASP A 151 13.02 11.51 8.26
C ASP A 151 13.91 12.75 8.45
N LEU A 152 14.80 13.02 7.49
CA LEU A 152 15.70 14.17 7.50
C LEU A 152 15.08 15.41 6.84
N TRP A 153 14.33 15.24 5.75
CA TRP A 153 13.99 16.35 4.83
C TRP A 153 12.50 16.52 4.54
N ARG A 154 11.63 15.57 4.94
CA ARG A 154 10.18 15.53 4.66
C ARG A 154 9.84 15.90 3.22
N ASP A 155 10.39 15.14 2.26
CA ASP A 155 10.32 15.46 0.83
C ASP A 155 9.30 14.54 0.13
N PRO A 156 8.24 15.10 -0.50
CA PRO A 156 7.21 14.31 -1.18
C PRO A 156 7.75 13.28 -2.19
N LYS A 157 8.94 13.50 -2.76
CA LYS A 157 9.57 12.52 -3.67
C LYS A 157 9.88 11.17 -3.02
N HIS A 158 9.96 11.10 -1.69
CA HIS A 158 10.27 9.89 -0.95
C HIS A 158 9.01 9.12 -0.51
N TRP A 159 7.82 9.70 -0.56
CA TRP A 159 6.61 9.11 0.01
C TRP A 159 6.14 7.82 -0.67
N GLY A 160 6.31 7.70 -1.98
CA GLY A 160 6.12 6.43 -2.70
C GLY A 160 7.16 5.39 -2.31
N PRO A 161 8.46 5.70 -2.49
CA PRO A 161 9.58 4.85 -2.08
C PRO A 161 9.52 4.32 -0.63
N LYS A 162 9.10 5.14 0.36
CA LYS A 162 8.88 4.72 1.77
C LYS A 162 7.95 3.53 1.93
N ASN A 163 7.14 3.26 0.91
CA ASN A 163 6.12 2.22 0.92
C ASN A 163 6.28 1.22 -0.24
N HIS A 164 7.45 1.17 -0.89
CA HIS A 164 7.73 0.23 -1.99
C HIS A 164 7.64 -1.26 -1.61
N HIS A 165 7.65 -1.62 -0.33
CA HIS A 165 7.29 -2.98 0.10
C HIS A 165 5.87 -3.38 -0.33
N LEU A 166 4.97 -2.43 -0.58
CA LEU A 166 3.63 -2.70 -1.15
C LEU A 166 3.72 -3.17 -2.61
N LEU A 167 4.77 -2.79 -3.35
CA LEU A 167 5.00 -3.24 -4.73
C LEU A 167 5.46 -4.71 -4.81
N LEU A 168 5.71 -5.37 -3.67
CA LEU A 168 5.99 -6.81 -3.65
C LEU A 168 4.84 -7.63 -4.26
N ALA A 169 3.58 -7.27 -4.01
CA ALA A 169 2.44 -7.98 -4.58
C ALA A 169 2.44 -7.98 -6.12
N PRO A 170 2.43 -6.81 -6.80
CA PRO A 170 2.48 -6.79 -8.27
C PRO A 170 3.80 -7.33 -8.83
N LEU A 171 4.95 -7.15 -8.16
CA LEU A 171 6.22 -7.75 -8.59
C LEU A 171 6.16 -9.28 -8.60
N LEU A 172 5.74 -9.88 -7.48
CA LEU A 172 5.76 -11.33 -7.30
C LEU A 172 4.69 -12.01 -8.15
N LEU A 173 3.53 -11.38 -8.36
CA LEU A 173 2.47 -11.89 -9.22
C LEU A 173 2.81 -11.78 -10.71
N SER A 174 3.47 -10.69 -11.12
CA SER A 174 3.91 -10.49 -12.50
C SER A 174 5.13 -11.33 -12.88
N GLY A 175 5.89 -11.81 -11.89
CA GLY A 175 7.20 -12.41 -12.13
C GLY A 175 8.17 -11.41 -12.73
N ASN A 176 8.04 -10.12 -12.40
CA ASN A 176 8.81 -9.03 -12.95
C ASN A 176 8.71 -8.86 -14.49
N ASN A 177 7.50 -8.96 -15.03
CA ASN A 177 7.28 -8.84 -16.48
C ASN A 177 7.36 -7.38 -16.98
N ALA A 178 7.33 -7.20 -18.31
CA ALA A 178 7.39 -5.89 -18.95
C ALA A 178 6.21 -4.97 -18.58
N ALA A 179 5.01 -5.53 -18.42
CA ALA A 179 3.80 -4.79 -18.03
C ALA A 179 3.97 -4.14 -16.65
N TYR A 180 4.45 -4.92 -15.67
CA TYR A 180 4.79 -4.42 -14.34
C TYR A 180 5.87 -3.34 -14.40
N GLN A 181 6.94 -3.55 -15.18
CA GLN A 181 8.01 -2.56 -15.31
C GLN A 181 7.51 -1.23 -15.91
N ALA A 182 6.64 -1.29 -16.92
CA ALA A 182 6.01 -0.11 -17.49
C ALA A 182 5.10 0.62 -16.48
N CYS A 183 4.45 -0.11 -15.58
CA CYS A 183 3.49 0.44 -14.60
C CYS A 183 4.09 0.78 -13.24
N ARG A 184 5.30 0.33 -12.92
CA ARG A 184 5.94 0.45 -11.58
C ARG A 184 5.91 1.87 -11.06
N ASN A 185 6.25 2.85 -11.90
CA ASN A 185 6.25 4.26 -11.51
C ASN A 185 4.83 4.78 -11.22
N GLY A 186 3.84 4.41 -12.04
CA GLY A 186 2.44 4.77 -11.80
C GLY A 186 1.90 4.17 -10.49
N LEU A 187 2.23 2.91 -10.20
CA LEU A 187 1.86 2.28 -8.93
C LEU A 187 2.56 2.93 -7.72
N SER A 188 3.82 3.34 -7.87
CA SER A 188 4.55 4.11 -6.84
C SER A 188 3.91 5.49 -6.62
N ASN A 189 3.49 6.18 -7.68
CA ASN A 189 2.76 7.45 -7.59
C ASN A 189 1.43 7.31 -6.83
N LEU A 190 0.69 6.23 -7.07
CA LEU A 190 -0.53 5.94 -6.30
C LEU A 190 -0.23 5.81 -4.80
N ILE A 191 0.80 5.06 -4.43
CA ILE A 191 1.22 4.87 -3.04
C ILE A 191 1.57 6.23 -2.40
N ALA A 192 2.36 7.04 -3.10
CA ALA A 192 2.76 8.36 -2.64
C ALA A 192 1.58 9.31 -2.44
N LEU A 193 0.58 9.30 -3.33
CA LEU A 193 -0.62 10.13 -3.20
C LEU A 193 -1.50 9.71 -2.01
N VAL A 194 -1.56 8.41 -1.71
CA VAL A 194 -2.24 7.93 -0.51
C VAL A 194 -1.52 8.40 0.75
N GLN A 195 -0.19 8.26 0.80
CA GLN A 195 0.63 8.81 1.90
C GLN A 195 0.40 10.31 2.07
N ALA A 196 0.44 11.08 0.98
CA ALA A 196 0.17 12.52 1.00
C ALA A 196 -1.18 12.88 1.63
N GLY A 197 -2.22 12.11 1.31
CA GLY A 197 -3.55 12.27 1.90
C GLY A 197 -3.59 11.97 3.40
N ASP A 198 -2.76 11.05 3.89
CA ASP A 198 -2.68 10.71 5.30
C ASP A 198 -1.85 11.72 6.10
N GLU A 199 -0.73 12.22 5.55
CA GLU A 199 0.03 13.36 6.10
C GLU A 199 -0.85 14.62 6.20
N TRP A 200 -1.68 14.87 5.18
CA TRP A 200 -2.64 15.97 5.19
C TRP A 200 -3.63 15.87 6.36
N LYS A 201 -4.28 14.70 6.54
CA LYS A 201 -5.25 14.49 7.63
C LYS A 201 -4.62 14.62 9.01
N GLN A 202 -3.33 14.33 9.12
CA GLN A 202 -2.55 14.47 10.37
C GLN A 202 -2.15 15.92 10.65
N GLY A 203 -2.32 16.83 9.67
CA GLY A 203 -2.01 18.25 9.80
C GLY A 203 -0.56 18.60 9.49
N ASP A 204 0.22 17.68 8.93
CA ASP A 204 1.66 17.85 8.68
C ASP A 204 1.97 18.75 7.46
N LEU A 205 0.95 19.13 6.68
CA LEU A 205 1.09 19.98 5.49
C LEU A 205 1.00 21.50 5.76
N ALA A 206 1.27 21.95 6.98
CA ALA A 206 1.18 23.37 7.34
C ALA A 206 2.35 24.25 6.83
N ASP A 207 3.38 23.67 6.21
CA ASP A 207 4.52 24.39 5.64
C ASP A 207 4.27 24.77 4.18
N GLY A 208 4.28 26.08 3.88
CA GLY A 208 4.08 26.60 2.52
C GLY A 208 5.14 26.16 1.50
N ARG A 209 6.36 25.80 1.93
CA ARG A 209 7.38 25.24 1.01
C ARG A 209 7.05 23.80 0.61
N LEU A 210 6.48 23.04 1.55
CA LEU A 210 6.03 21.67 1.30
C LEU A 210 4.83 21.67 0.35
N GLN A 211 3.98 22.69 0.42
CA GLN A 211 2.82 22.86 -0.44
C GLN A 211 3.19 23.01 -1.93
N GLU A 212 4.20 23.83 -2.27
CA GLU A 212 4.66 23.98 -3.66
C GLU A 212 5.27 22.68 -4.20
N ALA A 213 6.13 22.02 -3.40
CA ALA A 213 6.72 20.74 -3.76
C ALA A 213 5.65 19.65 -3.95
N LEU A 214 4.62 19.65 -3.10
CA LEU A 214 3.51 18.71 -3.18
C LEU A 214 2.62 18.97 -4.40
N LEU A 215 2.32 20.23 -4.74
CA LEU A 215 1.58 20.56 -5.96
C LEU A 215 2.35 20.13 -7.22
N ALA A 216 3.66 20.37 -7.26
CA ALA A 216 4.51 19.91 -8.36
C ALA A 216 4.52 18.37 -8.46
N PHE A 217 4.59 17.68 -7.32
CA PHE A 217 4.50 16.22 -7.27
C PHE A 217 3.15 15.68 -7.75
N VAL A 218 2.04 16.28 -7.31
CA VAL A 218 0.69 15.89 -7.75
C VAL A 218 0.52 16.09 -9.26
N ALA A 219 1.04 17.19 -9.82
CA ALA A 219 1.03 17.41 -11.26
C ALA A 219 1.80 16.33 -12.03
N GLN A 220 2.94 15.86 -11.51
CA GLN A 220 3.70 14.75 -12.10
C GLN A 220 2.93 13.43 -12.06
N CYS A 221 2.14 13.18 -11.01
CA CYS A 221 1.32 11.98 -10.91
C CYS A 221 0.19 11.93 -11.95
N LEU A 222 -0.20 13.08 -12.52
CA LEU A 222 -1.24 13.20 -13.54
C LEU A 222 -0.70 13.09 -14.98
N ASP A 223 0.47 12.48 -15.16
CA ASP A 223 1.03 12.17 -16.47
C ASP A 223 0.08 11.27 -17.30
N THR A 224 -0.32 11.74 -18.48
CA THR A 224 -1.36 11.09 -19.28
C THR A 224 -0.89 9.76 -19.85
N ASP A 225 0.40 9.65 -20.20
CA ASP A 225 0.97 8.44 -20.79
C ASP A 225 1.07 7.34 -19.72
N GLN A 226 1.48 7.67 -18.50
CA GLN A 226 1.50 6.74 -17.36
C GLN A 226 0.10 6.26 -16.99
N LEU A 227 -0.87 7.17 -16.89
CA LEU A 227 -2.26 6.81 -16.57
C LEU A 227 -2.88 5.93 -17.66
N THR A 228 -2.54 6.18 -18.92
CA THR A 228 -2.98 5.35 -20.05
C THR A 228 -2.34 3.97 -20.00
N THR A 229 -1.04 3.90 -19.70
CA THR A 229 -0.29 2.65 -19.56
C THR A 229 -0.87 1.77 -18.45
N LEU A 230 -1.15 2.35 -17.27
CA LEU A 230 -1.80 1.62 -16.17
C LEU A 230 -3.12 0.98 -16.61
N LYS A 231 -3.98 1.73 -17.30
CA LYS A 231 -5.26 1.22 -17.80
C LYS A 231 -5.09 0.08 -18.80
N GLN A 232 -4.12 0.22 -19.71
CA GLN A 232 -3.87 -0.77 -20.77
C GLN A 232 -3.29 -2.08 -20.22
N GLU A 233 -2.47 -2.01 -19.19
CA GLU A 233 -1.78 -3.16 -18.59
C GLU A 233 -2.57 -3.81 -17.43
N GLY A 234 -3.83 -3.43 -17.22
CA GLY A 234 -4.75 -4.11 -16.30
C GLY A 234 -4.90 -3.47 -14.91
N TRP A 235 -4.48 -2.22 -14.73
CA TRP A 235 -4.69 -1.43 -13.50
C TRP A 235 -5.62 -0.21 -13.70
N PRO A 236 -6.84 -0.37 -14.25
CA PRO A 236 -7.75 0.76 -14.43
C PRO A 236 -8.16 1.41 -13.11
N THR A 237 -8.36 0.63 -12.04
CA THR A 237 -8.75 1.17 -10.73
C THR A 237 -7.62 2.00 -10.12
N ALA A 238 -6.36 1.57 -10.29
CA ALA A 238 -5.21 2.35 -9.82
C ALA A 238 -5.13 3.72 -10.52
N ALA A 239 -5.32 3.74 -11.85
CA ALA A 239 -5.31 4.99 -12.63
C ALA A 239 -6.43 5.94 -12.21
N GLU A 240 -7.64 5.44 -11.99
CA GLU A 240 -8.76 6.23 -11.47
C GLU A 240 -8.49 6.77 -10.07
N ARG A 241 -7.85 5.96 -9.21
CA ARG A 241 -7.54 6.34 -7.84
C ARG A 241 -6.46 7.42 -7.77
N ILE A 242 -5.48 7.40 -8.67
CA ILE A 242 -4.49 8.48 -8.82
C ILE A 242 -5.20 9.80 -9.11
N ILE A 243 -6.07 9.83 -10.13
CA ILE A 243 -6.81 11.04 -10.51
C ILE A 243 -7.65 11.55 -9.33
N TRP A 244 -8.37 10.64 -8.66
CA TRP A 244 -9.22 11.00 -7.53
C TRP A 244 -8.43 11.56 -6.34
N ASN A 245 -7.32 10.93 -5.96
CA ASN A 245 -6.48 11.42 -4.86
C ASN A 245 -5.85 12.78 -5.21
N ALA A 246 -5.36 12.93 -6.45
CA ALA A 246 -4.79 14.18 -6.94
C ALA A 246 -5.80 15.33 -6.91
N ASP A 247 -7.03 15.11 -7.40
CA ASP A 247 -8.12 16.10 -7.36
C ASP A 247 -8.43 16.55 -5.92
N ARG A 248 -8.52 15.59 -4.99
CA ARG A 248 -8.74 15.89 -3.57
C ARG A 248 -7.62 16.71 -2.96
N LEU A 249 -6.37 16.34 -3.21
CA LEU A 249 -5.20 17.06 -2.72
C LEU A 249 -5.11 18.47 -3.32
N ILE A 250 -5.32 18.64 -4.63
CA ILE A 250 -5.36 19.96 -5.28
C ILE A 250 -6.45 20.84 -4.65
N GLY A 251 -7.64 20.29 -4.43
CA GLY A 251 -8.76 21.02 -3.84
C GLY A 251 -8.43 21.58 -2.46
N VAL A 252 -7.70 20.83 -1.63
CA VAL A 252 -7.30 21.31 -0.31
C VAL A 252 -6.08 22.22 -0.36
N LEU A 253 -5.08 21.90 -1.18
CA LEU A 253 -3.86 22.71 -1.32
C LEU A 253 -4.11 24.05 -2.03
N SER A 254 -5.21 24.19 -2.78
CA SER A 254 -5.56 25.44 -3.47
C SER A 254 -6.53 26.31 -2.67
N ALA A 255 -7.03 25.83 -1.53
CA ALA A 255 -7.92 26.61 -0.68
C ALA A 255 -7.14 27.76 -0.02
N PRO A 256 -7.65 29.02 -0.02
CA PRO A 256 -6.97 30.13 0.63
C PRO A 256 -6.80 29.82 2.12
N SER A 257 -5.56 29.99 2.60
CA SER A 257 -5.15 29.74 3.99
C SER A 257 -6.00 30.55 4.96
N GLY A 258 -7.09 29.96 5.48
CA GLY A 258 -8.06 30.67 6.30
C GLY A 258 -9.44 30.02 6.44
N VAL A 259 -9.76 28.99 5.63
CA VAL A 259 -10.98 28.21 5.83
C VAL A 259 -10.63 26.92 6.56
N SER A 260 -10.82 26.91 7.88
CA SER A 260 -10.93 25.66 8.63
C SER A 260 -12.14 24.90 8.09
N ILE A 261 -11.90 23.80 7.38
CA ILE A 261 -12.98 22.87 7.02
C ILE A 261 -13.25 22.03 8.28
N PRO A 262 -14.52 21.94 8.75
CA PRO A 262 -14.88 21.17 9.93
C PRO A 262 -14.66 19.67 9.77
#